data_AF-R5S0E3-F1
#
_entry.id   AF-R5S0E3-F1
#
_cell.length_a   1.000
_cell.length_b   1.000
_cell.length_c   1.000
_cell.angle_alpha   90.00
_cell.angle_beta   90.00
_cell.angle_gamma   90.00
#
_symmetry.space_group_name_H-M   'P 1'
#
loop_
_entity.id
_entity.type
_entity.pdbx_description
1 polymer ?
#
loop_
_entity_poly.entity_id
_entity_poly.type
_entity_poly.pdbx_seq_one_letter_code
_entity_poly.pdbx_strand_id
1 'polypeptide(L)'
;MTIREFYTLVGGSYDDMSERFPSDALILRFLTMLPQDGSMELLVRSVDAADTKSAFRAVHTLKGVALNLGLTALAGVCSEMTEALRGSDTLPASAPALFEAVQREYDKVTGALAQLTA
;
A
#
# COMPACT_ATOMS: atom_id res chain seq x y z
N MET A 1 11.86 -1.33 -17.20
CA MET A 1 10.53 -1.97 -17.04
C MET A 1 9.48 -1.02 -17.58
N THR A 2 8.39 -1.50 -18.18
CA THR A 2 7.23 -0.67 -18.58
C THR A 2 6.22 -0.54 -17.44
N ILE A 3 5.32 0.45 -17.51
CA ILE A 3 4.29 0.63 -16.49
C ILE A 3 3.29 -0.54 -16.43
N ARG A 4 3.00 -1.18 -17.57
CA ARG A 4 2.13 -2.37 -17.61
C ARG A 4 2.80 -3.56 -16.92
N GLU A 5 4.08 -3.80 -17.19
CA GLU A 5 4.87 -4.82 -16.51
C GLU A 5 4.94 -4.57 -15.00
N PHE A 6 5.09 -3.31 -14.58
CA PHE A 6 5.01 -2.91 -13.16
C PHE A 6 3.70 -3.37 -12.53
N TYR A 7 2.55 -3.03 -13.14
CA TYR A 7 1.24 -3.41 -12.60
C TYR A 7 1.04 -4.92 -12.55
N THR A 8 1.48 -5.66 -13.59
CA THR A 8 1.45 -7.12 -13.57
C THR A 8 2.31 -7.69 -12.45
N LEU A 9 3.53 -7.18 -12.27
CA LEU A 9 4.46 -7.65 -11.24
C LEU A 9 3.87 -7.45 -9.84
N VAL A 10 3.38 -6.25 -9.53
CA VAL A 10 2.90 -5.89 -8.19
C VAL A 10 1.48 -6.37 -7.88
N GLY A 11 0.81 -7.04 -8.82
CA GLY A 11 -0.57 -7.48 -8.66
C GLY A 11 -1.56 -6.31 -8.60
N GLY A 12 -1.37 -5.32 -9.47
CA GLY A 12 -2.29 -4.20 -9.65
C GLY A 12 -2.95 -4.20 -11.04
N SER A 13 -3.77 -3.18 -11.30
CA SER A 13 -4.55 -3.03 -12.55
C SER A 13 -4.09 -1.82 -13.35
N TYR A 14 -3.30 -2.06 -14.40
CA TYR A 14 -2.99 -0.99 -15.37
C TYR A 14 -4.26 -0.54 -16.11
N ASP A 15 -5.17 -1.47 -16.43
CA ASP A 15 -6.34 -1.15 -17.24
C ASP A 15 -7.26 -0.14 -16.50
N ASP A 16 -7.55 -0.35 -15.21
CA ASP A 16 -8.28 0.62 -14.37
C ASP A 16 -7.57 2.00 -14.35
N MET A 17 -6.24 1.99 -14.24
CA MET A 17 -5.45 3.22 -14.17
C MET A 17 -5.44 3.96 -15.50
N SER A 18 -5.39 3.25 -16.63
CA SER A 18 -5.41 3.84 -17.96
C SER A 18 -6.78 4.45 -18.33
N GLU A 19 -7.86 3.96 -17.72
CA GLU A 19 -9.20 4.56 -17.85
C GLU A 19 -9.35 5.85 -17.03
N ARG A 20 -8.70 5.92 -15.86
CA ARG A 20 -8.83 7.02 -14.90
C ARG A 20 -7.83 8.16 -15.14
N PHE A 21 -6.69 7.87 -15.77
CA PHE A 21 -5.61 8.82 -15.98
C PHE A 21 -5.29 9.01 -17.47
N PRO A 22 -5.11 10.26 -17.94
CA PRO A 22 -4.88 10.56 -19.36
C PRO A 22 -3.50 10.15 -19.90
N SER A 23 -2.56 9.75 -19.04
CA SER A 23 -1.21 9.34 -19.48
C SER A 23 -0.45 8.55 -18.41
N ASP A 24 0.44 7.67 -18.87
CA ASP A 24 1.38 6.92 -18.04
C ASP A 24 2.28 7.84 -17.20
N ALA A 25 2.67 8.99 -17.75
CA ALA A 25 3.49 9.97 -17.04
C ALA A 25 2.79 10.50 -15.77
N LEU A 26 1.47 10.70 -15.83
CA LEU A 26 0.70 11.14 -14.67
C LEU A 26 0.51 10.01 -13.66
N ILE A 27 0.28 8.77 -14.12
CA ILE A 27 0.24 7.60 -13.24
C ILE A 27 1.58 7.44 -12.50
N LEU A 28 2.70 7.50 -13.23
CA LEU A 28 4.03 7.40 -12.65
C LEU A 28 4.29 8.49 -11.62
N ARG A 29 3.91 9.75 -11.91
CA ARG A 29 4.03 10.85 -10.95
C ARG A 29 3.34 10.52 -9.63
N PHE A 30 2.11 10.01 -9.66
CA PHE A 30 1.40 9.66 -8.43
C PHE A 30 1.98 8.42 -7.73
N LEU A 31 2.43 7.42 -8.49
CA LEU A 31 3.14 6.26 -7.91
C LEU A 31 4.40 6.69 -7.14
N THR A 32 5.17 7.65 -7.68
CA THR A 32 6.38 8.16 -6.99
C THR A 32 6.12 8.89 -5.68
N MET A 33 4.87 9.31 -5.43
CA MET A 33 4.48 9.94 -4.17
C MET A 33 4.22 8.93 -3.05
N LEU A 34 3.95 7.65 -3.36
CA LEU A 34 3.63 6.63 -2.35
C LEU A 34 4.73 6.47 -1.28
N PRO A 35 6.04 6.38 -1.62
CA PRO A 35 7.09 6.31 -0.60
C PRO A 35 7.24 7.58 0.26
N GLN A 36 6.69 8.70 -0.21
CA GLN A 36 6.85 10.03 0.41
C GLN A 36 5.70 10.37 1.36
N ASP A 37 4.61 9.59 1.36
CA ASP A 37 3.40 9.92 2.11
C ASP A 37 3.50 9.61 3.62
N GLY A 38 4.54 8.87 4.03
CA GLY A 38 4.82 8.51 5.42
C GLY A 38 3.85 7.50 6.03
N SER A 39 2.90 6.96 5.27
CA SER A 39 1.86 6.07 5.78
C SER A 39 2.43 4.74 6.28
N MET A 40 3.40 4.17 5.55
CA MET A 40 4.06 2.92 5.92
C MET A 40 4.98 3.10 7.14
N GLU A 41 5.74 4.19 7.20
CA GLU A 41 6.60 4.51 8.35
C GLU A 41 5.76 4.68 9.64
N LEU A 42 4.63 5.38 9.54
CA LEU A 42 3.70 5.51 10.65
C LEU A 42 3.14 4.14 11.08
N LEU A 43 2.82 3.27 10.13
CA LEU A 43 2.31 1.92 10.42
C LEU A 43 3.34 1.11 11.22
N VAL A 44 4.60 1.05 10.76
CA VAL A 44 5.71 0.35 11.43
C VAL A 44 5.83 0.84 12.88
N ARG A 45 5.99 2.15 13.07
CA ARG A 45 6.15 2.75 14.41
C ARG A 45 4.94 2.48 15.31
N SER A 46 3.73 2.48 14.77
CA SER A 46 2.51 2.24 15.54
C SER A 46 2.39 0.79 15.98
N VAL A 47 2.78 -0.16 15.12
CA VAL A 47 2.81 -1.58 15.47
C VAL A 47 3.86 -1.85 16.54
N ASP A 48 5.08 -1.30 16.39
CA ASP A 48 6.17 -1.45 17.37
C ASP A 48 5.80 -0.86 18.75
N ALA A 49 5.06 0.24 18.76
CA ALA A 49 4.59 0.89 19.99
C ALA A 49 3.29 0.28 20.55
N ALA A 50 2.74 -0.76 19.91
CA ALA A 50 1.42 -1.33 20.20
C ALA A 50 0.27 -0.29 20.22
N ASP A 51 0.40 0.79 19.45
CA ASP A 51 -0.63 1.82 19.28
C ASP A 51 -1.64 1.40 18.20
N THR A 52 -2.67 0.67 18.64
CA THR A 52 -3.76 0.16 17.78
C THR A 52 -4.45 1.26 16.98
N LYS A 53 -4.67 2.44 17.59
CA LYS A 53 -5.41 3.53 16.95
C LYS A 53 -4.60 4.18 15.83
N SER A 54 -3.32 4.43 16.08
CA SER A 54 -2.43 4.96 15.04
C SER A 54 -2.16 3.94 13.95
N ALA A 55 -2.01 2.65 14.29
CA ALA A 55 -1.85 1.57 13.32
C ALA A 55 -3.07 1.46 12.39
N PHE A 56 -4.29 1.50 12.94
CA PHE A 56 -5.53 1.51 12.17
C PHE A 56 -5.57 2.70 11.20
N ARG A 57 -5.27 3.91 11.67
CA ARG A 57 -5.28 5.12 10.81
C ARG A 57 -4.24 5.03 9.70
N ALA A 58 -3.04 4.56 10.00
CA ALA A 58 -1.95 4.41 9.04
C ALA A 58 -2.31 3.43 7.93
N VAL A 59 -2.74 2.22 8.29
CA VAL A 59 -3.10 1.19 7.29
C VAL A 59 -4.38 1.54 6.53
N HIS A 60 -5.32 2.26 7.15
CA HIS A 60 -6.51 2.77 6.47
C HIS A 60 -6.16 3.82 5.40
N THR A 61 -5.21 4.72 5.69
CA THR A 61 -4.69 5.68 4.70
C THR A 61 -3.99 4.95 3.56
N LEU A 62 -3.08 4.03 3.89
CA LEU A 62 -2.33 3.26 2.89
C LEU A 62 -3.26 2.45 1.97
N LYS A 63 -4.33 1.86 2.53
CA LYS A 63 -5.40 1.20 1.75
C LYS A 63 -6.01 2.15 0.71
N GLY A 64 -6.39 3.36 1.13
CA GLY A 64 -7.00 4.36 0.25
C GLY A 64 -6.05 4.80 -0.87
N VAL A 65 -4.78 5.02 -0.54
CA VAL A 65 -3.74 5.35 -1.53
C VAL A 65 -3.55 4.19 -2.52
N ALA A 66 -3.41 2.96 -2.03
CA ALA A 66 -3.26 1.77 -2.88
C ALA A 66 -4.44 1.58 -3.85
N LEU A 67 -5.68 1.76 -3.39
CA LEU A 67 -6.87 1.72 -4.24
C LEU A 67 -6.86 2.82 -5.31
N ASN A 68 -6.48 4.03 -4.95
CA ASN A 68 -6.41 5.16 -5.89
C ASN A 68 -5.31 5.01 -6.94
N LEU A 69 -4.30 4.18 -6.66
CA LEU A 69 -3.19 3.88 -7.56
C LEU A 69 -3.34 2.53 -8.27
N GLY A 70 -4.47 1.84 -8.12
CA GLY A 70 -4.72 0.54 -8.77
C GLY A 70 -3.81 -0.58 -8.25
N LEU A 71 -3.25 -0.46 -7.06
CA LEU A 71 -2.35 -1.44 -6.43
C LEU A 71 -3.17 -2.49 -5.67
N THR A 72 -3.91 -3.32 -6.42
CA THR A 72 -4.95 -4.21 -5.88
C THR A 72 -4.44 -5.18 -4.80
N ALA A 73 -3.28 -5.80 -4.99
CA ALA A 73 -2.70 -6.72 -3.99
C ALA A 73 -2.40 -6.00 -2.66
N LEU A 74 -1.70 -4.86 -2.72
CA LEU A 74 -1.41 -4.03 -1.54
C LEU A 74 -2.69 -3.53 -0.87
N ALA A 75 -3.66 -3.07 -1.66
CA ALA A 75 -4.96 -2.63 -1.15
C ALA A 75 -5.69 -3.77 -0.40
N GLY A 76 -5.61 -5.01 -0.91
CA GLY A 76 -6.19 -6.19 -0.30
C GLY A 76 -5.65 -6.46 1.11
N VAL A 77 -4.33 -6.59 1.24
CA VAL A 77 -3.69 -6.83 2.55
C VAL A 77 -3.88 -5.66 3.52
N CYS A 78 -3.89 -4.42 3.03
CA CYS A 78 -4.21 -3.26 3.87
C CYS A 78 -5.67 -3.29 4.33
N SER A 79 -6.59 -3.78 3.51
CA SER A 79 -7.99 -3.96 3.89
C SER A 79 -8.14 -4.99 5.00
N GLU A 80 -7.52 -6.15 4.87
CA GLU A 80 -7.56 -7.20 5.91
C GLU A 80 -7.05 -6.68 7.26
N MET A 81 -5.90 -5.99 7.27
CA MET A 81 -5.37 -5.38 8.48
C MET A 81 -6.28 -4.26 9.03
N THR A 82 -6.84 -3.42 8.16
CA THR A 82 -7.81 -2.39 8.56
C THR A 82 -9.00 -3.00 9.29
N GLU A 83 -9.58 -4.08 8.77
CA GLU A 83 -10.72 -4.75 9.40
C GLU A 83 -10.34 -5.42 10.71
N ALA A 84 -9.18 -6.07 10.78
CA ALA A 84 -8.70 -6.68 12.02
C ALA A 84 -8.50 -5.65 13.15
N LEU A 85 -8.06 -4.44 12.82
CA LEU A 85 -7.84 -3.35 13.78
C LEU A 85 -9.11 -2.54 14.08
N ARG A 86 -10.18 -2.69 13.29
CA ARG A 86 -11.37 -1.85 13.38
C ARG A 86 -12.05 -2.01 14.75
N GLY A 87 -12.13 -0.90 15.48
CA GLY A 87 -12.77 -0.87 16.80
C GLY A 87 -12.05 -1.68 17.88
N SER A 88 -10.81 -2.13 17.62
CA SER A 88 -9.99 -2.84 18.60
C SER A 88 -9.28 -1.84 19.51
N ASP A 89 -9.26 -2.12 20.82
CA ASP A 89 -8.50 -1.33 21.79
C ASP A 89 -7.01 -1.71 21.82
N THR A 90 -6.71 -2.98 21.54
CA THR A 90 -5.36 -3.56 21.53
C THR A 90 -5.07 -4.23 20.19
N LEU A 91 -3.79 -4.37 19.83
CA LEU A 91 -3.40 -5.14 18.64
C LEU A 91 -3.89 -6.59 18.79
N PRO A 92 -4.66 -7.12 17.82
CA PRO A 92 -5.11 -8.52 17.84
C PRO A 92 -3.93 -9.46 17.59
N ALA A 93 -4.09 -10.73 17.96
CA ALA A 93 -3.07 -11.76 17.73
C ALA A 93 -2.70 -11.97 16.24
N SER A 94 -3.60 -11.58 15.31
CA SER A 94 -3.36 -11.61 13.87
C SER A 94 -2.53 -10.44 13.35
N ALA A 95 -2.35 -9.37 14.15
CA ALA A 95 -1.70 -8.14 13.70
C ALA A 95 -0.27 -8.35 13.15
N PRO A 96 0.60 -9.18 13.77
CA PRO A 96 1.94 -9.40 13.22
C PRO A 96 1.94 -10.01 11.82
N ALA A 97 1.14 -11.06 11.58
CA ALA A 97 1.06 -11.71 10.28
C ALA A 97 0.47 -10.80 9.19
N LEU A 98 -0.53 -10.00 9.56
CA LEU A 98 -1.15 -9.01 8.66
C LEU A 98 -0.19 -7.86 8.34
N PHE A 99 0.56 -7.38 9.34
CA PHE A 99 1.59 -6.36 9.15
C PHE A 99 2.70 -6.85 8.20
N GLU A 100 3.20 -8.07 8.39
CA GLU A 100 4.18 -8.65 7.48
C GLU A 100 3.64 -8.78 6.04
N ALA A 101 2.35 -9.09 5.88
CA ALA A 101 1.72 -9.13 4.55
C ALA A 101 1.68 -7.76 3.89
N VAL A 102 1.32 -6.71 4.63
CA VAL A 102 1.36 -5.32 4.15
C VAL A 102 2.79 -4.93 3.78
N GLN A 103 3.77 -5.21 4.63
CA GLN A 103 5.18 -4.89 4.38
C GLN A 103 5.69 -5.57 3.11
N ARG A 104 5.42 -6.86 2.92
CA ARG A 104 5.83 -7.60 1.71
C ARG A 104 5.30 -6.98 0.43
N GLU A 105 4.01 -6.66 0.37
CA GLU A 105 3.42 -6.04 -0.82
C GLU A 105 3.91 -4.60 -1.02
N TYR A 106 4.13 -3.85 0.06
CA TYR A 106 4.69 -2.50 -0.02
C TYR A 106 6.14 -2.51 -0.56
N ASP A 107 6.98 -3.42 -0.06
CA ASP A 107 8.37 -3.59 -0.51
C ASP A 107 8.43 -4.00 -1.98
N LYS A 108 7.51 -4.89 -2.40
CA LYS A 108 7.36 -5.30 -3.80
C LYS A 108 7.02 -4.11 -4.69
N VAL A 109 6.07 -3.27 -4.28
CA VAL A 109 5.68 -2.06 -5.03
C VAL A 109 6.86 -1.08 -5.13
N THR A 110 7.51 -0.75 -4.01
CA THR A 110 8.60 0.22 -3.99
C THR A 110 9.85 -0.27 -4.73
N GLY A 111 10.16 -1.56 -4.60
CA GLY A 111 11.25 -2.20 -5.35
C GLY A 111 10.99 -2.24 -6.86
N ALA A 112 9.75 -2.51 -7.28
CA ALA A 112 9.37 -2.43 -8.69
C ALA A 112 9.43 -0.97 -9.19
N LEU A 113 8.93 -0.01 -8.41
CA LEU A 113 8.92 1.40 -8.78
C LEU A 113 10.33 1.96 -9.04
N ALA A 114 11.33 1.51 -8.28
CA ALA A 114 12.73 1.85 -8.51
C ALA A 114 13.25 1.36 -9.88
N GLN A 115 12.75 0.23 -10.40
CA GLN A 115 13.11 -0.31 -11.72
C GLN A 115 12.32 0.32 -12.88
N LEU A 116 11.22 1.03 -12.57
CA LEU A 116 10.42 1.77 -13.55
C LEU A 116 10.99 3.17 -13.82
N THR A 117 11.74 3.70 -12.86
CA THR A 117 12.29 5.06 -12.87
C THR A 117 13.79 5.12 -13.20
N ALA A 118 14.44 3.96 -13.31
CA ALA A 118 15.81 3.79 -13.79
C ALA A 118 15.87 3.77 -15.32
#